data_AF-A0A7J5VES9-F1
#
_entry.id   AF-A0A7J5VES9-F1
#
_cell.length_a   1.000
_cell.length_b   1.000
_cell.length_c   1.000
_cell.angle_alpha   90.00
_cell.angle_beta   90.00
_cell.angle_gamma   90.00
#
_symmetry.space_group_name_H-M   'P 1'
#
loop_
_entity.id
_entity.type
_entity.pdbx_description
1 polymer ?
#
loop_
_entity_poly.entity_id
_entity_poly.type
_entity_poly.pdbx_seq_one_letter_code
_entity_poly.pdbx_strand_id
1 'polypeptide(L)'
;MRAKNQNKTTAGIDVQETCFTVVEEILEKNLDDLATVLSVSDNGKSKLHEEIMAMVEKGLFKIALRRSSYVKSTAAAFLGINRNTFTDKMAKLGIDCEKIK
;
A
#
# COMPACT_ATOMS: atom_id res chain seq x y z
N MET A 1 -37.04 13.79 37.01
CA MET A 1 -35.65 13.53 37.44
C MET A 1 -34.72 13.73 36.24
N ARG A 2 -33.58 14.38 36.52
CA ARG A 2 -32.44 14.84 35.70
C ARG A 2 -32.22 14.27 34.28
N ALA A 3 -31.95 15.21 33.37
CA ALA A 3 -31.24 15.03 32.11
C ALA A 3 -29.75 14.70 32.30
N LYS A 4 -29.14 14.02 31.33
CA LYS A 4 -27.72 14.19 30.96
C LYS A 4 -27.47 13.76 29.51
N ASN A 5 -27.35 14.76 28.66
CA ASN A 5 -26.74 14.77 27.35
C ASN A 5 -25.20 14.64 27.51
N GLN A 6 -24.49 13.81 26.74
CA GLN A 6 -23.04 13.95 26.51
C GLN A 6 -22.63 13.48 25.11
N ASN A 7 -22.39 14.48 24.26
CA ASN A 7 -21.53 14.46 23.08
C ASN A 7 -20.20 13.74 23.32
N LYS A 8 -19.84 12.81 22.42
CA LYS A 8 -18.48 12.38 22.11
C LYS A 8 -18.60 11.71 20.73
N THR A 9 -18.00 12.18 19.64
CA THR A 9 -16.57 12.06 19.35
C THR A 9 -16.27 12.79 18.03
N THR A 10 -16.01 14.10 18.06
CA THR A 10 -15.68 14.88 16.83
C THR A 10 -14.16 15.12 16.70
N ALA A 11 -13.41 15.03 17.80
CA ALA A 11 -11.97 15.34 17.83
C ALA A 11 -11.05 14.20 17.33
N GLY A 12 -11.55 12.97 17.21
CA GLY A 12 -10.75 11.83 16.74
C GLY A 12 -10.62 11.72 15.22
N ILE A 13 -11.57 12.34 14.49
CA ILE A 13 -11.62 12.29 13.02
C ILE A 13 -10.56 13.25 12.44
N ASP A 14 -10.45 14.44 13.02
CA ASP A 14 -9.54 15.53 12.61
C ASP A 14 -8.05 15.13 12.65
N VAL A 15 -7.64 14.40 13.70
CA VAL A 15 -6.24 13.93 13.85
C VAL A 15 -5.92 12.82 12.86
N GLN A 16 -6.88 11.94 12.57
CA GLN A 16 -6.68 10.82 11.65
C GLN A 16 -6.60 11.31 10.21
N GLU A 17 -7.45 12.26 9.84
CA GLU A 17 -7.44 12.95 8.54
C GLU A 17 -6.13 13.69 8.31
N THR A 18 -5.65 14.45 9.31
CA THR A 18 -4.36 15.14 9.24
C THR A 18 -3.18 14.16 9.07
N CYS A 19 -3.21 13.01 9.76
CA CYS A 19 -2.19 11.97 9.58
C CYS A 19 -2.22 11.38 8.17
N PHE A 20 -3.41 11.17 7.59
CA PHE A 20 -3.54 10.67 6.23
C PHE A 20 -2.96 11.66 5.23
N THR A 21 -3.27 12.96 5.36
CA THR A 21 -2.72 14.00 4.48
C THR A 21 -1.19 14.04 4.53
N VAL A 22 -0.58 13.98 5.72
CA VAL A 22 0.89 13.96 5.85
C VAL A 22 1.49 12.72 5.18
N VAL A 23 0.84 11.56 5.29
CA VAL A 23 1.30 10.33 4.61
C VAL A 23 1.15 10.44 3.09
N GLU A 24 0.07 11.05 2.60
CA GLU A 24 -0.13 11.31 1.17
C GLU A 24 0.95 12.24 0.62
N GLU A 25 1.28 13.34 1.30
CA GLU A 25 2.35 14.26 0.90
C GLU A 25 3.72 13.56 0.83
N ILE A 26 4.04 12.71 1.81
CA ILE A 26 5.27 11.93 1.80
C ILE A 26 5.28 10.97 0.61
N LEU A 27 4.15 10.32 0.32
CA LEU A 27 4.05 9.40 -0.80
C LEU A 27 4.19 10.14 -2.13
N GLU A 28 3.52 11.28 -2.31
CA GLU A 28 3.60 12.10 -3.51
C GLU A 28 5.04 12.52 -3.81
N LYS A 29 5.77 13.01 -2.80
CA LYS A 29 7.18 13.38 -2.97
C LYS A 29 8.05 12.20 -3.40
N ASN A 30 7.87 11.04 -2.79
CA ASN A 30 8.63 9.84 -3.18
C ASN A 30 8.25 9.33 -4.58
N LEU A 31 7.00 9.50 -4.99
CA LEU A 31 6.52 9.12 -6.33
C LEU A 31 7.05 10.09 -7.40
N ASP A 32 7.17 11.37 -7.11
CA ASP A 32 7.76 12.38 -8.00
C ASP A 32 9.24 12.07 -8.31
N ASP A 33 10.00 11.68 -7.28
CA ASP A 33 11.38 11.22 -7.44
C ASP A 33 11.47 9.97 -8.35
N LEU A 34 10.58 8.99 -8.15
CA LEU A 34 10.49 7.80 -9.00
C LEU A 34 10.09 8.14 -10.44
N ALA A 35 9.13 9.05 -10.61
CA ALA A 35 8.67 9.50 -11.91
C ALA A 35 9.81 10.17 -12.68
N THR A 36 10.58 11.02 -12.02
CA THR A 36 11.75 11.68 -12.59
C THR A 36 12.78 10.67 -13.09
N VAL A 37 13.14 9.67 -12.26
CA VAL A 37 14.12 8.63 -12.63
C VAL A 37 13.65 7.75 -13.78
N LEU A 38 12.37 7.36 -13.79
CA LEU A 38 11.80 6.42 -14.76
C LEU A 38 11.26 7.10 -16.03
N SER A 39 11.13 8.43 -16.04
CA SER A 39 10.68 9.20 -17.21
C SER A 39 11.63 9.11 -18.41
N VAL A 40 12.87 8.65 -18.20
CA VAL A 40 13.89 8.46 -19.23
C VAL A 40 13.63 7.15 -19.99
N SER A 41 12.58 7.14 -20.81
CA SER A 41 12.23 6.00 -21.67
C SER A 41 12.38 6.38 -23.14
N ASP A 42 13.29 5.70 -23.83
CA ASP A 42 13.75 5.98 -25.19
C ASP A 42 12.75 5.54 -26.29
N ASN A 43 11.55 5.08 -25.91
CA ASN A 43 10.69 4.30 -26.82
C ASN A 43 9.20 4.66 -26.77
N GLY A 44 8.87 5.95 -26.90
CA GLY A 44 7.59 6.50 -27.42
C GLY A 44 6.25 6.17 -26.74
N LYS A 45 6.18 5.14 -25.88
CA LYS A 45 5.03 4.74 -25.08
C LYS A 45 5.49 4.63 -23.63
N SER A 46 5.16 5.63 -22.84
CA SER A 46 5.47 5.66 -21.41
C SER A 46 4.77 4.52 -20.69
N LYS A 47 5.55 3.60 -20.11
CA LYS A 47 5.08 2.54 -19.19
C LYS A 47 5.20 2.97 -17.72
N LEU A 48 5.47 4.25 -17.49
CA LEU A 48 5.79 4.81 -16.19
C LEU A 48 4.76 4.45 -15.12
N HIS A 49 3.47 4.58 -15.45
CA HIS A 49 2.38 4.21 -14.54
C HIS A 49 2.42 2.72 -14.16
N GLU A 50 2.54 1.82 -15.14
CA GLU A 50 2.60 0.37 -14.88
C GLU A 50 3.82 0.01 -14.03
N GLU A 51 4.96 0.61 -14.31
CA GLU A 51 6.22 0.37 -13.58
C GLU A 51 6.14 0.84 -12.13
N ILE A 52 5.69 2.08 -11.89
CA ILE A 52 5.52 2.63 -10.55
C ILE A 52 4.52 1.79 -9.76
N MET A 53 3.36 1.48 -10.34
CA MET A 53 2.34 0.68 -9.66
C MET A 53 2.85 -0.73 -9.32
N ALA A 54 3.61 -1.36 -10.22
CA ALA A 54 4.22 -2.65 -9.95
C ALA A 54 5.24 -2.58 -8.80
N MET A 55 6.04 -1.50 -8.71
CA MET A 55 6.98 -1.30 -7.60
C MET A 55 6.27 -1.10 -6.26
N VAL A 56 5.25 -0.24 -6.21
CA VAL A 56 4.45 0.02 -5.01
C VAL A 56 3.75 -1.25 -4.54
N GLU A 57 3.05 -1.94 -5.46
CA GLU A 57 2.32 -3.16 -5.14
C GLU A 57 3.27 -4.27 -4.66
N LYS A 58 4.41 -4.44 -5.32
CA LYS A 58 5.45 -5.39 -4.89
C LYS A 58 6.01 -5.07 -3.51
N GLY A 59 6.22 -3.80 -3.21
CA GLY A 59 6.65 -3.34 -1.89
C GLY A 59 5.64 -3.70 -0.80
N LEU A 60 4.37 -3.41 -1.05
CA LEU A 60 3.26 -3.70 -0.13
C LEU A 60 3.12 -5.20 0.14
N PHE A 61 3.21 -6.04 -0.90
CA PHE A 61 3.15 -7.49 -0.76
C PHE A 61 4.32 -8.06 0.04
N LYS A 62 5.54 -7.53 -0.16
CA LYS A 62 6.72 -7.93 0.63
C LYS A 62 6.53 -7.55 2.11
N ILE A 63 5.99 -6.37 2.41
CA ILE A 63 5.70 -5.96 3.80
C ILE A 63 4.67 -6.90 4.43
N ALA A 64 3.58 -7.20 3.72
CA ALA A 64 2.54 -8.10 4.20
C ALA A 64 3.09 -9.50 4.52
N LEU A 65 3.94 -10.04 3.63
CA LEU A 65 4.61 -11.32 3.85
C LEU A 65 5.51 -11.29 5.08
N ARG A 66 6.37 -10.27 5.23
CA ARG A 66 7.25 -10.15 6.41
C ARG A 66 6.46 -10.07 7.71
N ARG A 67 5.37 -9.30 7.74
CA ARG A 67 4.50 -9.16 8.93
C ARG A 67 3.66 -10.40 9.22
N SER A 68 3.58 -11.32 8.27
CA SER A 68 2.75 -12.53 8.35
C SER A 68 3.59 -13.81 8.43
N SER A 69 4.88 -13.71 8.74
CA SER A 69 5.81 -14.84 8.76
C SER A 69 5.78 -15.67 7.46
N TYR A 70 5.59 -14.98 6.33
CA TYR A 70 5.47 -15.56 4.98
C TYR A 70 4.28 -16.51 4.78
N VAL A 71 3.25 -16.44 5.63
CA VAL A 71 2.00 -17.19 5.47
C VAL A 71 1.04 -16.43 4.55
N LYS A 72 0.69 -17.02 3.39
CA LYS A 72 -0.13 -16.37 2.34
C LYS A 72 -1.52 -15.95 2.80
N SER A 73 -2.22 -16.80 3.57
CA SER A 73 -3.56 -16.50 4.09
C SER A 73 -3.54 -15.30 5.05
N THR A 74 -2.57 -15.27 5.95
CA THR A 74 -2.38 -14.18 6.91
C THR A 74 -1.95 -12.88 6.21
N ALA A 75 -1.08 -12.97 5.20
CA ALA A 75 -0.67 -11.80 4.42
C ALA A 75 -1.82 -11.21 3.59
N ALA A 76 -2.66 -12.06 3.00
CA ALA A 76 -3.87 -11.63 2.31
C ALA A 76 -4.85 -10.95 3.26
N ALA A 77 -5.05 -11.52 4.46
CA ALA A 77 -5.88 -10.92 5.51
C ALA A 77 -5.32 -9.58 5.99
N PHE A 78 -3.99 -9.47 6.15
CA PHE A 78 -3.31 -8.21 6.51
C PHE A 78 -3.57 -7.10 5.48
N LEU A 79 -3.61 -7.44 4.20
CA LEU A 79 -3.94 -6.49 3.12
C LEU A 79 -5.45 -6.31 2.89
N GLY A 80 -6.29 -7.07 3.59
CA GLY A 80 -7.75 -7.01 3.41
C GLY A 80 -8.24 -7.53 2.05
N ILE A 81 -7.50 -8.43 1.40
CA ILE A 81 -7.87 -8.99 0.10
C ILE A 81 -8.07 -10.50 0.15
N ASN A 82 -8.78 -11.05 -0.84
CA ASN A 82 -8.94 -12.49 -0.97
C ASN A 82 -7.59 -13.19 -1.18
N ARG A 83 -7.38 -14.35 -0.53
CA ARG A 83 -6.17 -15.18 -0.67
C ARG A 83 -5.84 -15.52 -2.13
N ASN A 84 -6.85 -15.81 -2.95
CA ASN A 84 -6.65 -16.15 -4.36
C ASN A 84 -6.12 -14.94 -5.12
N THR A 85 -6.75 -13.78 -4.94
CA THR A 85 -6.28 -12.51 -5.51
C THR A 85 -4.86 -12.18 -5.08
N PHE A 86 -4.52 -12.40 -3.79
CA PHE A 86 -3.16 -12.24 -3.29
C PHE A 86 -2.18 -13.16 -4.03
N THR A 87 -2.53 -14.44 -4.20
CA THR A 87 -1.68 -15.42 -4.87
C THR A 87 -1.49 -15.08 -6.36
N ASP A 88 -2.55 -14.69 -7.06
CA ASP A 88 -2.50 -14.33 -8.48
C ASP A 88 -1.64 -13.07 -8.70
N LYS A 89 -1.79 -12.06 -7.84
CA LYS A 89 -1.00 -10.84 -7.88
C LYS A 89 0.47 -11.11 -7.58
N MET A 90 0.78 -11.97 -6.60
CA MET A 90 2.16 -12.40 -6.34
C MET A 90 2.82 -13.02 -7.57
N ALA A 91 2.11 -13.90 -8.29
CA ALA A 91 2.63 -14.53 -9.49
C ALA A 91 2.90 -13.48 -10.59
N LYS A 92 1.97 -12.53 -10.80
CA LYS A 92 2.13 -11.43 -11.77
C LYS A 92 3.31 -10.51 -11.45
N LEU A 93 3.58 -10.28 -10.16
CA LEU A 93 4.67 -9.42 -9.68
C LEU A 93 6.02 -10.16 -9.53
N GLY A 94 6.04 -11.47 -9.82
CA GLY A 94 7.21 -12.33 -9.70
C GLY A 94 7.74 -12.43 -8.26
N ILE A 95 6.85 -12.54 -7.27
CA ILE A 95 7.20 -12.65 -5.86
C ILE A 95 7.18 -14.13 -5.44
N ASP A 96 8.36 -14.73 -5.28
CA ASP A 96 8.50 -16.09 -4.75
C ASP A 96 8.68 -16.06 -3.23
N CYS A 97 7.79 -16.72 -2.49
CA CYS A 97 7.90 -16.86 -1.03
C CYS A 97 9.18 -17.60 -0.59
N GLU A 98 9.70 -18.52 -1.42
CA GLU A 98 10.80 -19.41 -1.04
C GLU A 98 12.17 -18.73 -1.02
N LYS A 99 12.31 -17.59 -1.72
CA LYS A 99 13.58 -16.86 -1.83
C LYS A 99 13.76 -15.75 -0.79
N ILE A 100 12.78 -15.53 0.09
CA ILE A 100 12.77 -14.42 1.06
C ILE A 100 12.98 -14.94 2.51
N LYS A 101 13.35 -16.21 2.66
CA LYS A 101 13.59 -16.86 3.95
C LYS A 101 15.05 -16.73 4.37
#